data_AF-A0A5D2E171-F1
#
_entry.id   AF-A0A5D2E171-F1
#
_cell.length_a   1.000
_cell.length_b   1.000
_cell.length_c   1.000
_cell.angle_alpha   90.00
_cell.angle_beta   90.00
_cell.angle_gamma   90.00
#
_symmetry.space_group_name_H-M   'P 1'
#
loop_
_entity.id
_entity.type
_entity.pdbx_description
1 polymer ?
#
loop_
_entity_poly.entity_id
_entity_poly.type
_entity_poly.pdbx_seq_one_letter_code
_entity_poly.pdbx_strand_id
1 'polypeptide(L)'
;MAKNENGPLFETRTVKGRFLFRLFAASMAVGIGFICYYRLRLLPVASGKLERWAWIGLFHCELWFSFYWFLTVICRWNPVYRFPHKNRLSLRYEKELPGVDIFVCTADPLAEPPSMVMNTVLSVMAYDYPPEKLNIYLSDDGVSELTFYAMLEASSFSKQWLPFCKKFKVEPRSPEAYFRTAVEPDSHHPLMLKHWLFVKYLFPF
;
A
#
# COMPACT_ATOMS: atom_id res chain seq x y z
N MET A 1 3.86 -26.36 24.32
CA MET A 1 3.07 -25.11 24.36
C MET A 1 1.87 -25.28 23.44
N ALA A 2 0.67 -25.49 23.99
CA ALA A 2 -0.55 -25.62 23.20
C ALA A 2 -0.77 -24.31 22.42
N LYS A 3 -0.49 -24.32 21.10
CA LYS A 3 -0.79 -23.18 20.22
C LYS A 3 -2.32 -23.04 20.24
N ASN A 4 -2.79 -21.87 20.66
CA ASN A 4 -4.20 -21.57 20.84
C ASN A 4 -4.89 -21.56 19.46
N GLU A 5 -5.29 -22.73 18.95
CA GLU A 5 -5.84 -22.94 17.59
C GLU A 5 -7.14 -22.16 17.37
N ASN A 6 -7.86 -21.90 18.47
CA ASN A 6 -9.15 -21.20 18.47
C ASN A 6 -9.05 -19.68 18.72
N GLY A 7 -7.83 -19.12 18.76
CA GLY A 7 -7.64 -17.68 18.94
C GLY A 7 -8.16 -16.83 17.76
N PRO A 8 -8.30 -15.50 17.94
CA PRO A 8 -8.71 -14.60 16.87
C PRO A 8 -7.65 -14.54 15.75
N LEU A 9 -8.11 -14.42 14.51
CA LEU A 9 -7.24 -14.27 13.33
C LEU A 9 -6.63 -12.87 13.22
N PHE A 10 -7.31 -11.87 13.80
CA PHE A 10 -6.88 -10.47 13.81
C PHE A 10 -6.84 -9.94 15.23
N GLU A 11 -5.80 -9.18 15.55
CA GLU A 11 -5.70 -8.44 16.80
C GLU A 11 -5.83 -6.94 16.51
N THR A 12 -6.76 -6.26 17.18
CA THR A 12 -6.88 -4.80 17.09
C THR A 12 -6.22 -4.17 18.30
N ARG A 13 -5.14 -3.40 18.08
CA ARG A 13 -4.45 -2.67 19.14
C ARG A 13 -4.72 -1.18 19.00
N THR A 14 -5.06 -0.54 20.11
CA THR A 14 -5.17 0.92 20.14
C THR A 14 -3.79 1.57 20.11
N VAL A 15 -3.64 2.67 19.37
CA VAL A 15 -2.38 3.41 19.30
C VAL A 15 -1.99 3.96 20.69
N LYS A 16 -0.69 3.89 21.02
CA LYS A 16 -0.13 4.52 22.22
C LYS A 16 -0.03 6.04 22.00
N GLY A 17 -0.30 6.86 23.02
CA GLY A 17 -0.21 8.32 22.89
C GLY A 17 -1.50 9.04 22.43
N ARG A 18 -2.65 8.35 22.37
CA ARG A 18 -3.96 8.97 22.10
C ARG A 18 -4.26 10.14 23.04
N PHE A 19 -3.83 10.04 24.29
CA PHE A 19 -4.00 11.10 25.27
C PHE A 19 -3.25 12.38 24.87
N LEU A 20 -1.98 12.27 24.46
CA LEU A 20 -1.20 13.41 23.98
C LEU A 20 -1.82 14.05 22.74
N PHE A 21 -2.29 13.23 21.79
CA PHE A 21 -3.00 13.73 20.61
C PHE A 21 -4.29 14.49 20.98
N ARG A 22 -5.07 13.97 21.94
CA ARG A 22 -6.31 14.64 22.41
C ARG A 22 -6.02 15.95 23.12
N LEU A 23 -4.95 16.02 23.92
CA LEU A 23 -4.51 17.26 24.55
C LEU A 23 -4.09 18.30 23.50
N PHE A 24 -3.32 17.88 22.51
CA PHE A 24 -2.94 18.74 21.38
C PHE A 24 -4.15 19.21 20.57
N ALA A 25 -5.10 18.32 20.28
CA ALA A 25 -6.33 18.70 19.60
C ALA A 25 -7.17 19.68 20.43
N ALA A 26 -7.25 19.49 21.76
CA ALA A 26 -7.96 20.40 22.65
C ALA A 26 -7.31 21.78 22.70
N SER A 27 -5.97 21.87 22.76
CA SER A 27 -5.27 23.16 22.76
C SER A 27 -5.45 23.92 21.44
N MET A 28 -5.44 23.22 20.30
CA MET A 28 -5.76 23.81 19.00
C MET A 28 -7.22 24.29 18.93
N ALA A 29 -8.18 23.51 19.43
CA ALA A 29 -9.59 23.90 19.46
C ALA A 29 -9.81 25.19 20.27
N VAL A 30 -9.14 25.31 21.42
CA VAL A 30 -9.13 26.52 22.25
C VAL A 30 -8.54 27.71 21.48
N GLY A 31 -7.42 27.51 20.77
CA GLY A 31 -6.80 28.54 19.93
C GLY A 31 -7.73 29.04 18.82
N ILE A 32 -8.38 28.11 18.11
CA ILE A 32 -9.38 28.44 17.08
C ILE A 32 -10.55 29.22 17.69
N GLY A 33 -11.03 28.81 18.86
CA GLY A 33 -12.08 29.52 19.60
C GLY A 33 -11.68 30.97 19.94
N PHE A 34 -10.45 31.20 20.39
CA PHE A 34 -9.93 32.55 20.65
C PHE A 34 -9.83 33.40 19.39
N ILE A 35 -9.38 32.82 18.27
CA ILE A 35 -9.32 33.54 16.98
C ILE A 35 -10.73 33.94 16.54
N CYS A 36 -11.69 33.01 16.59
CA CYS A 36 -13.08 33.29 16.23
C CYS A 36 -13.67 34.40 17.12
N TYR A 37 -13.42 34.33 18.43
CA TYR A 37 -13.88 35.34 19.38
C TYR A 37 -13.23 36.71 19.14
N TYR A 38 -11.92 36.75 18.90
CA TYR A 38 -11.19 37.98 18.58
C TYR A 38 -11.74 38.63 17.31
N ARG A 39 -11.97 37.84 16.25
CA ARG A 39 -12.60 38.30 15.00
C ARG A 39 -14.01 38.85 15.24
N LEU A 40 -14.85 38.14 15.98
CA LEU A 40 -16.21 38.61 16.28
C LEU A 40 -16.23 39.90 17.12
N ARG A 41 -15.22 40.12 17.99
CA ARG A 41 -15.12 41.37 18.76
C ARG A 41 -14.59 42.56 17.96
N LEU A 42 -13.64 42.33 17.06
CA LEU A 42 -13.02 43.37 16.22
C LEU A 42 -13.70 43.49 14.87
N LEU A 43 -15.03 43.43 14.86
CA LEU A 43 -15.79 43.71 13.67
C LEU A 43 -15.48 45.14 13.21
N PRO A 44 -15.03 45.35 11.96
CA PRO A 44 -14.75 46.68 11.45
C PRO A 44 -16.08 47.39 11.15
N VAL A 45 -16.70 47.95 12.19
CA VAL A 45 -17.98 48.66 12.10
C VAL A 45 -17.80 50.05 11.45
N ALA A 46 -16.62 50.66 11.56
CA ALA A 46 -16.31 52.01 11.08
C ALA A 46 -15.45 52.09 9.80
N SER A 47 -15.15 50.95 9.16
CA SER A 47 -14.23 50.85 8.02
C SER A 47 -14.93 50.98 6.65
N GLY A 48 -14.15 51.23 5.59
CA GLY A 48 -14.70 51.35 4.23
C GLY A 48 -15.36 50.06 3.73
N LYS A 49 -16.28 50.18 2.74
CA LYS A 49 -17.01 49.01 2.18
C LYS A 49 -16.06 47.88 1.73
N LEU A 50 -14.96 48.23 1.05
CA LEU A 50 -13.97 47.25 0.55
C LEU A 50 -13.28 46.50 1.69
N GLU A 51 -12.84 47.22 2.72
CA GLU A 51 -12.15 46.65 3.89
C GLU A 51 -13.06 45.70 4.66
N ARG A 52 -14.34 46.04 4.79
CA ARG A 52 -15.35 45.18 5.41
C ARG A 52 -15.56 43.88 4.64
N TRP A 53 -15.66 43.93 3.31
CA TRP A 53 -15.78 42.72 2.48
C TRP A 53 -14.52 41.84 2.52
N ALA A 54 -13.34 42.45 2.47
CA ALA A 54 -12.07 41.75 2.62
C ALA A 54 -11.98 41.05 3.99
N TRP A 55 -12.40 41.74 5.06
CA TRP A 55 -12.43 41.17 6.41
C TRP A 55 -13.40 39.98 6.51
N ILE A 56 -14.61 40.09 5.94
CA ILE A 56 -15.60 39.00 5.91
C ILE A 56 -15.06 37.80 5.12
N GLY A 57 -14.42 38.05 3.98
CA GLY A 57 -13.78 37.00 3.17
C GLY A 57 -12.68 36.26 3.94
N LEU A 58 -11.78 36.99 4.60
CA LEU A 58 -10.74 36.41 5.45
C LEU A 58 -11.32 35.58 6.60
N PHE A 59 -12.34 36.11 7.28
CA PHE A 59 -13.01 35.38 8.36
C PHE A 59 -13.71 34.12 7.85
N HIS A 60 -14.31 34.16 6.66
CA HIS A 60 -14.91 32.99 6.02
C HIS A 60 -13.86 31.91 5.71
N CYS A 61 -12.70 32.30 5.18
CA CYS A 61 -11.59 31.37 4.96
C CYS A 61 -11.10 30.73 6.28
N GLU A 62 -10.97 31.52 7.35
CA GLU A 62 -10.57 31.01 8.68
C GLU A 62 -11.59 30.00 9.24
N LEU A 63 -12.89 30.25 9.08
CA LEU A 63 -13.95 29.32 9.46
C LEU A 63 -13.89 28.03 8.63
N TRP A 64 -13.65 28.14 7.32
CA TRP A 64 -13.52 26.98 6.44
C TRP A 64 -12.33 26.10 6.83
N PHE A 65 -11.16 26.69 7.08
CA PHE A 65 -9.99 25.95 7.55
C PHE A 65 -10.21 25.32 8.92
N SER A 66 -10.90 26.03 9.83
CA SER A 66 -11.26 25.50 11.15
C SER A 66 -12.21 24.31 11.05
N PHE A 67 -13.17 24.37 10.15
CA PHE A 67 -14.08 23.26 9.86
C PHE A 67 -13.35 22.06 9.26
N TYR A 68 -12.48 22.29 8.28
CA TYR A 68 -11.63 21.23 7.70
C TYR A 68 -10.74 20.56 8.76
N TRP A 69 -10.13 21.36 9.64
CA TRP A 69 -9.34 20.86 10.76
C TRP A 69 -10.19 20.01 11.71
N PHE A 70 -11.38 20.46 12.06
CA PHE A 70 -12.31 19.73 12.92
C PHE A 70 -12.69 18.36 12.33
N LEU A 71 -13.03 18.31 11.04
CA LEU A 71 -13.29 17.05 10.33
C LEU A 71 -12.08 16.11 10.38
N THR A 72 -10.89 16.66 10.18
CA THR A 72 -9.63 15.90 10.24
C THR A 72 -9.39 15.30 11.63
N VAL A 73 -9.68 16.04 12.70
CA VAL A 73 -9.56 15.56 14.08
C VAL A 73 -10.55 14.43 14.38
N ILE A 74 -11.80 14.54 13.91
CA ILE A 74 -12.80 13.48 14.06
C ILE A 74 -12.30 12.17 13.43
N CYS A 75 -11.84 12.23 12.17
CA CYS A 75 -11.31 11.05 11.47
C CYS A 75 -10.11 10.41 12.17
N ARG A 76 -9.34 11.20 12.94
CA ARG A 76 -8.13 10.76 13.67
C ARG A 76 -8.36 10.56 15.17
N TRP A 77 -9.60 10.61 15.65
CA TRP A 77 -9.89 10.61 17.09
C TRP A 77 -9.56 9.29 17.79
N ASN A 78 -9.72 8.16 17.07
CA ASN A 78 -9.47 6.83 17.60
C ASN A 78 -8.75 5.92 16.60
N PRO A 79 -7.45 6.17 16.34
CA PRO A 79 -6.68 5.32 15.45
C PRO A 79 -6.51 3.93 16.08
N VAL A 80 -6.55 2.90 15.24
CA VAL A 80 -6.38 1.50 15.62
C VAL A 80 -5.44 0.81 14.64
N TYR A 81 -4.57 -0.06 15.13
CA TYR A 81 -3.76 -0.96 14.32
C TYR A 81 -4.38 -2.35 14.30
N ARG A 82 -4.46 -2.97 13.13
CA ARG A 82 -4.94 -4.35 12.97
C ARG A 82 -3.76 -5.23 12.56
N PHE A 83 -3.50 -6.27 13.35
CA PHE A 83 -2.41 -7.22 13.12
C PHE A 83 -2.98 -8.58 12.70
N PRO A 84 -2.61 -9.11 11.52
CA PRO A 84 -3.03 -10.44 11.10
C PRO A 84 -2.15 -11.55 11.69
N HIS A 85 -2.74 -12.67 12.09
CA HIS A 85 -2.02 -13.86 12.55
C HIS A 85 -2.04 -14.97 11.48
N LYS A 86 -1.14 -14.87 10.51
CA LYS A 86 -1.03 -15.82 9.37
C LYS A 86 -0.89 -17.29 9.83
N ASN A 87 -0.12 -17.54 10.89
CA ASN A 87 0.07 -18.90 11.42
C ASN A 87 -1.21 -19.54 11.97
N ARG A 88 -2.15 -18.75 12.48
CA ARG A 88 -3.46 -19.26 12.95
C ARG A 88 -4.39 -19.51 11.77
N LEU A 89 -4.31 -18.65 10.75
CA LEU A 89 -5.06 -18.80 9.51
C LEU A 89 -4.66 -20.10 8.80
N SER A 90 -3.36 -20.36 8.62
CA SER A 90 -2.90 -21.60 7.99
C SER A 90 -3.33 -22.83 8.79
N LEU A 91 -3.13 -22.82 10.11
CA LEU A 91 -3.51 -23.95 10.97
C LEU A 91 -5.00 -24.32 10.86
N ARG A 92 -5.89 -23.34 10.70
CA ARG A 92 -7.34 -23.57 10.67
C ARG A 92 -7.91 -23.77 9.26
N TYR A 93 -7.39 -23.07 8.26
CA TYR A 93 -8.05 -22.94 6.95
C TYR A 93 -7.13 -23.19 5.75
N GLU A 94 -5.91 -23.72 5.90
CA GLU A 94 -4.98 -23.94 4.78
C GLU A 94 -5.61 -24.71 3.60
N LYS A 95 -6.52 -25.66 3.86
CA LYS A 95 -7.24 -26.40 2.83
C LYS A 95 -8.49 -25.67 2.28
N GLU A 96 -9.06 -24.76 3.06
CA GLU A 96 -10.35 -24.09 2.79
C GLU A 96 -10.19 -22.62 2.39
N LEU A 97 -9.01 -22.22 1.91
CA LEU A 97 -8.79 -20.87 1.40
C LEU A 97 -9.73 -20.55 0.22
N PRO A 98 -10.25 -19.31 0.09
CA PRO A 98 -11.10 -18.90 -1.02
C PRO A 98 -10.31 -18.78 -2.34
N GLY A 99 -11.01 -18.69 -3.48
CA GLY A 99 -10.39 -18.22 -4.72
C GLY A 99 -10.08 -16.72 -4.62
N VAL A 100 -8.98 -16.28 -5.22
CA VAL A 100 -8.54 -14.89 -5.27
C VAL A 100 -8.20 -14.52 -6.71
N ASP A 101 -8.88 -13.49 -7.21
CA ASP A 101 -8.63 -12.90 -8.52
C ASP A 101 -7.88 -11.58 -8.34
N ILE A 102 -6.72 -11.44 -8.99
CA ILE A 102 -5.90 -10.23 -8.98
C ILE A 102 -5.98 -9.60 -10.36
N PHE A 103 -6.43 -8.34 -10.40
CA PHE A 103 -6.45 -7.54 -11.61
C PHE A 103 -5.25 -6.60 -11.61
N VAL A 104 -4.45 -6.68 -12.68
CA VAL A 104 -3.39 -5.73 -13.02
C VAL A 104 -3.92 -4.94 -14.21
N CYS A 105 -4.02 -3.63 -14.08
CA CYS A 105 -4.47 -2.76 -15.16
C CYS A 105 -3.31 -1.87 -15.58
N THR A 106 -3.13 -1.70 -16.88
CA THR A 106 -2.20 -0.74 -17.47
C THR A 106 -2.89 0.09 -18.54
N ALA A 107 -2.50 1.35 -18.66
CA ALA A 107 -3.20 2.30 -19.53
C ALA A 107 -2.33 2.87 -20.65
N ASP A 108 -1.03 3.04 -20.42
CA ASP A 108 -0.12 3.64 -21.40
C ASP A 108 1.27 3.02 -21.28
N PRO A 109 1.78 2.31 -22.30
CA PRO A 109 3.10 1.68 -22.28
C PRO A 109 4.27 2.68 -22.17
N LEU A 110 4.05 3.97 -22.44
CA LEU A 110 5.08 5.00 -22.26
C LEU A 110 5.18 5.44 -20.79
N ALA A 111 4.05 5.68 -20.14
CA ALA A 111 3.99 6.03 -18.72
C ALA A 111 4.27 4.80 -17.81
N GLU A 112 3.84 3.62 -18.25
CA GLU A 112 3.95 2.33 -17.55
C GLU A 112 4.68 1.33 -18.45
N PRO A 113 6.03 1.32 -18.46
CA PRO A 113 6.80 0.45 -19.33
C PRO A 113 6.39 -1.02 -19.19
N PRO A 114 6.20 -1.77 -20.30
CA PRO A 114 5.78 -3.17 -20.26
C PRO A 114 6.65 -4.06 -19.36
N SER A 115 7.95 -3.81 -19.27
CA SER A 115 8.87 -4.52 -18.36
C SER A 115 8.48 -4.36 -16.88
N MET A 116 8.09 -3.15 -16.47
CA MET A 116 7.61 -2.87 -15.10
C MET A 116 6.27 -3.58 -14.83
N VAL A 117 5.36 -3.56 -15.81
CA VAL A 117 4.08 -4.28 -15.72
C VAL A 117 4.32 -5.78 -15.57
N MET A 118 5.22 -6.36 -16.38
CA MET A 118 5.56 -7.79 -16.29
C MET A 118 6.23 -8.17 -14.97
N ASN A 119 7.09 -7.30 -14.42
CA ASN A 119 7.65 -7.50 -13.08
C ASN A 119 6.56 -7.56 -11.99
N THR A 120 5.50 -6.76 -12.14
CA THR A 120 4.33 -6.79 -11.25
C THR A 120 3.54 -8.09 -11.42
N VAL A 121 3.26 -8.48 -12.66
CA VAL A 121 2.56 -9.75 -12.99
C VAL A 121 3.32 -10.95 -12.43
N LEU A 122 4.63 -11.04 -12.68
CA LEU A 122 5.48 -12.13 -12.17
C LEU A 122 5.56 -12.15 -10.63
N SER A 123 5.54 -10.98 -9.99
CA SER A 123 5.51 -10.86 -8.53
C SER A 123 4.22 -11.42 -7.94
N VAL A 124 3.06 -11.08 -8.52
CA VAL A 124 1.75 -11.58 -8.04
C VAL A 124 1.56 -13.06 -8.35
N MET A 125 2.06 -13.55 -9.48
CA MET A 125 2.10 -14.99 -9.80
C MET A 125 2.92 -15.81 -8.80
N ALA A 126 3.93 -15.20 -8.17
CA ALA A 126 4.81 -15.84 -7.20
C ALA A 126 4.29 -15.77 -5.75
N TYR A 127 3.05 -15.32 -5.53
CA TYR A 127 2.46 -15.27 -4.19
C TYR A 127 2.39 -16.65 -3.54
N ASP A 128 2.54 -16.67 -2.21
CA ASP A 128 2.42 -17.89 -1.41
C ASP A 128 0.94 -18.24 -1.20
N TYR A 129 0.31 -18.74 -2.25
CA TYR A 129 -1.10 -19.14 -2.30
C TYR A 129 -1.27 -20.43 -3.12
N PRO A 130 -2.33 -21.23 -2.89
CA PRO A 130 -2.60 -22.39 -3.74
C PRO A 130 -2.82 -21.96 -5.21
N PRO A 131 -2.07 -22.52 -6.17
CA PRO A 131 -2.12 -22.09 -7.58
C PRO A 131 -3.49 -22.32 -8.21
N GLU A 132 -4.22 -23.34 -7.78
CA GLU A 132 -5.59 -23.62 -8.23
C GLU A 132 -6.64 -22.62 -7.71
N LYS A 133 -6.24 -21.70 -6.81
CA LYS A 133 -7.11 -20.67 -6.22
C LYS A 133 -6.64 -19.25 -6.51
N LEU A 134 -5.55 -19.06 -7.26
CA LEU A 134 -5.01 -17.75 -7.58
C LEU A 134 -5.11 -17.48 -9.08
N ASN A 135 -6.01 -16.59 -9.48
CA ASN A 135 -6.14 -16.16 -10.86
C ASN A 135 -5.63 -14.73 -11.02
N ILE A 136 -4.93 -14.47 -12.13
CA ILE A 136 -4.32 -13.17 -12.40
C ILE A 136 -4.74 -12.72 -13.79
N TYR A 137 -5.28 -11.50 -13.86
CA TYR A 137 -5.80 -10.89 -15.06
C TYR A 137 -5.01 -9.62 -15.35
N LEU A 138 -4.55 -9.46 -16.59
CA LEU A 138 -3.94 -8.23 -17.09
C LEU A 138 -4.93 -7.56 -18.04
N SER A 139 -5.35 -6.33 -17.72
CA SER A 139 -6.13 -5.46 -18.59
C SER A 139 -5.22 -4.38 -19.14
N ASP A 140 -5.14 -4.27 -20.47
CA ASP A 140 -4.37 -3.23 -21.16
C ASP A 140 -5.34 -2.31 -21.90
N ASP A 141 -5.58 -1.13 -21.31
CA ASP A 141 -6.44 -0.10 -21.90
C ASP A 141 -5.73 0.65 -23.04
N GLY A 142 -4.39 0.56 -23.09
CA GLY A 142 -3.55 1.16 -24.13
C GLY A 142 -3.47 0.35 -25.42
N VAL A 143 -4.00 -0.88 -25.42
CA VAL A 143 -4.00 -1.82 -26.56
C VAL A 143 -2.60 -1.93 -27.18
N SER A 144 -1.58 -2.09 -26.32
CA SER A 144 -0.19 -2.04 -26.73
C SER A 144 0.31 -3.40 -27.20
N GLU A 145 0.78 -3.47 -28.44
CA GLU A 145 1.49 -4.66 -28.94
C GLU A 145 2.73 -4.98 -28.09
N LEU A 146 3.41 -3.95 -27.55
CA LEU A 146 4.58 -4.13 -26.69
C LEU A 146 4.22 -4.82 -25.37
N THR A 147 3.09 -4.46 -24.75
CA THR A 147 2.58 -5.14 -23.55
C THR A 147 2.27 -6.60 -23.84
N PHE A 148 1.67 -6.89 -25.00
CA PHE A 148 1.41 -8.26 -25.44
C PHE A 148 2.70 -9.09 -25.59
N TYR A 149 3.72 -8.57 -26.29
CA TYR A 149 5.00 -9.27 -26.43
C TYR A 149 5.73 -9.44 -25.10
N ALA A 150 5.74 -8.42 -24.25
CA ALA A 150 6.31 -8.51 -22.91
C ALA A 150 5.61 -9.60 -22.08
N MET A 151 4.29 -9.73 -22.20
CA MET A 151 3.51 -10.80 -21.55
C MET A 151 3.88 -12.19 -22.06
N LEU A 152 4.12 -12.34 -23.37
CA LEU A 152 4.58 -13.60 -23.95
C LEU A 152 5.95 -14.01 -23.39
N GLU A 153 6.90 -13.07 -23.33
CA GLU A 153 8.23 -13.30 -22.75
C GLU A 153 8.15 -13.60 -21.24
N ALA A 154 7.35 -12.83 -20.51
CA ALA A 154 7.11 -13.05 -19.08
C ALA A 154 6.48 -14.43 -18.82
N SER A 155 5.56 -14.89 -19.67
CA SER A 155 4.96 -16.23 -19.58
C SER A 155 6.02 -17.32 -19.72
N SER A 156 6.96 -17.16 -20.67
CA SER A 156 8.08 -18.08 -20.84
C SER A 156 9.03 -18.07 -19.63
N PHE A 157 9.39 -16.88 -19.15
CA PHE A 157 10.26 -16.71 -17.98
C PHE A 157 9.62 -17.21 -16.67
N SER A 158 8.30 -17.07 -16.52
CA SER A 158 7.55 -17.49 -15.31
C SER A 158 7.77 -18.96 -14.97
N LYS A 159 7.94 -19.82 -15.98
CA LYS A 159 8.22 -21.25 -15.83
C LYS A 159 9.49 -21.53 -15.03
N GLN A 160 10.45 -20.60 -15.03
CA GLN A 160 11.69 -20.68 -14.25
C GLN A 160 11.60 -19.85 -12.97
N TRP A 161 11.01 -18.65 -13.04
CA TRP A 161 10.93 -17.72 -11.92
C TRP A 161 10.04 -18.23 -10.77
N LEU A 162 8.85 -18.75 -11.07
CA LEU A 162 7.88 -19.14 -10.03
C LEU A 162 8.38 -20.34 -9.19
N PRO A 163 8.91 -21.43 -9.79
CA PRO A 163 9.50 -22.52 -9.01
C PRO A 163 10.72 -22.06 -8.19
N PHE A 164 11.54 -21.17 -8.74
CA PHE A 164 12.68 -20.58 -8.03
C PHE A 164 12.23 -19.81 -6.78
N CYS A 165 11.23 -18.92 -6.93
CA CYS A 165 10.65 -18.17 -5.83
C CYS A 165 10.10 -19.07 -4.73
N LYS A 166 9.33 -20.09 -5.11
CA LYS A 166 8.70 -21.02 -4.15
C LYS A 166 9.74 -21.87 -3.42
N LYS A 167 10.76 -22.37 -4.15
CA LYS A 167 11.79 -23.25 -3.60
C LYS A 167 12.72 -22.54 -2.62
N PHE A 168 13.13 -21.32 -2.93
CA PHE A 168 14.09 -20.57 -2.13
C PHE A 168 13.45 -19.47 -1.27
N LYS A 169 12.11 -19.36 -1.25
CA LYS A 169 11.35 -18.35 -0.50
C LYS A 169 11.86 -16.94 -0.76
N VAL A 170 12.01 -16.60 -2.03
CA VAL A 170 12.60 -15.35 -2.51
C VAL A 170 11.73 -14.15 -2.12
N GLU A 171 12.34 -13.14 -1.51
CA GLU A 171 11.71 -11.84 -1.23
C GLU A 171 12.70 -10.70 -1.56
N PRO A 172 12.26 -9.64 -2.27
CA PRO A 172 10.94 -9.45 -2.89
C PRO A 172 10.68 -10.40 -4.08
N ARG A 173 9.41 -10.61 -4.43
CA ARG A 173 8.98 -11.55 -5.51
C ARG A 173 9.01 -10.95 -6.92
N SER A 174 9.19 -9.64 -7.03
CA SER A 174 9.45 -8.99 -8.30
C SER A 174 10.89 -9.28 -8.73
N PRO A 175 11.13 -9.84 -9.92
CA PRO A 175 12.47 -10.18 -10.40
C PRO A 175 13.43 -8.99 -10.39
N GLU A 176 13.04 -7.85 -10.97
CA GLU A 176 13.87 -6.65 -11.05
C GLU A 176 14.21 -6.11 -9.66
N ALA A 177 13.21 -6.01 -8.77
CA ALA A 177 13.41 -5.56 -7.40
C ALA A 177 14.34 -6.49 -6.61
N TYR A 178 14.22 -7.81 -6.84
CA TYR A 178 15.08 -8.81 -6.24
C TYR A 178 16.51 -8.65 -6.75
N PHE A 179 16.75 -8.71 -8.05
CA PHE A 179 18.10 -8.66 -8.62
C PHE A 179 18.81 -7.33 -8.41
N ARG A 180 18.09 -6.23 -8.20
CA ARG A 180 18.67 -4.94 -7.83
C ARG A 180 19.29 -4.92 -6.44
N THR A 181 18.80 -5.76 -5.52
CA THR A 181 19.22 -5.78 -4.11
C THR A 181 19.88 -7.10 -3.68
N ALA A 182 19.72 -8.15 -4.47
CA ALA A 182 20.21 -9.48 -4.16
C ALA A 182 21.74 -9.52 -4.19
N VAL A 183 22.32 -9.99 -3.09
CA VAL A 183 23.71 -10.45 -3.05
C VAL A 183 23.76 -11.85 -3.63
N GLU A 184 24.82 -12.14 -4.39
CA GLU A 184 25.05 -13.47 -4.95
C GLU A 184 25.06 -14.53 -3.81
N PRO A 185 24.33 -15.64 -3.95
CA PRO A 185 24.28 -16.67 -2.92
C PRO A 185 25.67 -17.27 -2.66
N ASP A 186 25.96 -17.56 -1.39
CA ASP A 186 27.23 -18.19 -1.01
C ASP A 186 27.42 -19.56 -1.68
N SER A 187 28.66 -19.83 -2.09
CA SER A 187 29.17 -21.10 -2.60
C SER A 187 28.84 -22.32 -1.71
N HIS A 188 28.57 -22.12 -0.42
CA HIS A 188 28.10 -23.17 0.49
C HIS A 188 26.70 -23.73 0.13
N HIS A 189 25.93 -23.07 -0.73
CA HIS A 189 24.67 -23.57 -1.30
C HIS A 189 24.76 -23.71 -2.83
N PRO A 190 25.53 -24.68 -3.36
CA PRO A 190 25.86 -24.77 -4.79
C PRO A 190 24.63 -24.95 -5.69
N LEU A 191 23.59 -25.64 -5.18
CA LEU A 191 22.31 -25.79 -5.86
C LEU A 191 21.55 -24.45 -5.98
N MET A 192 21.58 -23.60 -4.95
CA MET A 192 20.93 -22.29 -5.02
C MET A 192 21.68 -21.38 -5.99
N LEU A 193 23.02 -21.34 -5.89
CA LEU A 193 23.86 -20.55 -6.78
C LEU A 193 23.65 -20.92 -8.26
N LYS A 194 23.62 -22.21 -8.58
CA LYS A 194 23.35 -22.67 -9.95
C LYS A 194 21.99 -22.22 -10.48
N HIS A 195 20.92 -22.35 -9.69
CA HIS A 195 19.59 -21.88 -10.10
C HIS A 195 19.54 -20.36 -10.20
N TRP A 196 20.16 -19.65 -9.25
CA TRP A 196 20.18 -18.18 -9.25
C TRP A 196 20.88 -17.63 -10.48
N LEU A 197 22.06 -18.15 -10.83
CA LEU A 197 22.79 -17.76 -12.04
C LEU A 197 22.00 -18.04 -13.31
N PHE A 198 21.35 -19.22 -13.38
CA PHE A 198 20.51 -19.59 -14.52
C PHE A 198 19.30 -18.66 -14.68
N VAL A 199 18.58 -18.38 -13.59
CA VAL A 199 17.42 -17.48 -13.60
C VAL A 199 17.84 -16.05 -13.92
N LYS A 200 18.98 -15.58 -13.38
CA LYS A 200 19.52 -14.26 -13.68
C LYS A 200 19.91 -14.13 -15.15
N TYR A 201 20.49 -15.17 -15.74
CA TYR A 201 20.83 -15.18 -17.16
C TYR A 201 19.59 -15.13 -18.07
N LEU A 202 18.49 -15.76 -17.65
CA LEU A 202 17.23 -15.78 -18.41
C LEU A 202 16.35 -14.55 -18.19
N PHE A 203 16.71 -13.65 -17.26
CA PHE A 203 15.89 -12.48 -16.94
C PHE A 203 15.93 -11.48 -18.10
N PRO A 204 14.79 -11.20 -18.77
CA PRO A 204 14.79 -10.48 -20.04
C PRO A 204 14.52 -8.97 -19.91
N PHE A 205 14.40 -8.44 -18.68
CA PHE A 205 13.94 -7.07 -18.41
C PHE A 205 15.00 -6.21 -17.73
#